data_AF-A0A0B7MQU9-F1
#
_entry.id   AF-A0A0B7MQU9-F1
#
_cell.length_a   1.000
_cell.length_b   1.000
_cell.length_c   1.000
_cell.angle_alpha   90.00
_cell.angle_beta   90.00
_cell.angle_gamma   90.00
#
_symmetry.space_group_name_H-M   'P 1'
#
loop_
_entity.id
_entity.type
_entity.pdbx_description
1 polymer ?
#
loop_
_entity_poly.entity_id
_entity_poly.type
_entity_poly.pdbx_seq_one_letter_code
_entity_poly.pdbx_strand_id
1 'polypeptide(L)'
;MLRSSFFFTFYHKKKDLRVSRKQLLVLVFCAVVGYMGMNLTLFIAYQLLGAGLATAIHFSYPLFVTVFSVLLYKEHLNPAKKTALLLSVGGVLLLSINGCGVTDIQGIFFAIFSAVLYAFYVVGIASRHLKELDSTVLTFYICLFSCISSLVPGGVGRELGIGILPCMGFSIW
;
A
#
# COMPACT_ATOMS: atom_id res chain seq x y z
N MET A 1 36.31 -0.45 -8.71
CA MET A 1 36.52 1.01 -8.58
C MET A 1 35.24 1.87 -8.73
N LEU A 2 34.19 1.42 -9.45
CA LEU A 2 32.96 2.21 -9.68
C LEU A 2 31.91 2.22 -8.53
N ARG A 3 32.00 1.29 -7.57
CA ARG A 3 31.03 1.21 -6.45
C ARG A 3 31.23 2.28 -5.37
N SER A 4 32.46 2.74 -5.17
CA SER A 4 32.79 3.70 -4.10
C SER A 4 32.30 5.11 -4.41
N SER A 5 32.20 5.49 -5.69
CA SER A 5 31.71 6.80 -6.12
C SER A 5 30.19 6.97 -5.96
N PHE A 6 29.42 5.86 -5.97
CA PHE A 6 27.97 5.89 -5.72
C PHE A 6 27.64 6.20 -4.26
N PHE A 7 28.44 5.68 -3.32
CA PHE A 7 28.21 5.85 -1.89
C PHE A 7 28.46 7.29 -1.42
N PHE A 8 29.49 7.95 -1.97
CA PHE A 8 29.86 9.31 -1.57
C PHE A 8 28.85 10.38 -2.04
N THR A 9 28.23 10.17 -3.20
CA THR A 9 27.26 11.12 -3.78
C THR A 9 25.93 11.17 -3.00
N PHE A 10 25.59 10.10 -2.27
CA PHE A 10 24.36 10.04 -1.45
C PHE A 10 24.53 10.66 -0.06
N TYR A 11 25.75 10.72 0.48
CA TYR A 11 26.00 11.11 1.87
C TYR A 11 25.92 12.62 2.14
N HIS A 12 25.90 13.44 1.08
CA HIS A 12 26.03 14.90 1.18
C HIS A 12 24.89 15.72 0.55
N LYS A 13 23.76 15.10 0.19
CA LYS A 13 22.55 15.88 -0.10
C LYS A 13 21.75 16.04 1.19
N LYS A 14 21.93 17.18 1.87
CA LYS A 14 20.94 17.70 2.81
C LYS A 14 19.65 17.92 2.01
N LYS A 15 18.81 16.89 1.91
CA LYS A 15 17.51 17.00 1.27
C LYS A 15 16.65 17.88 2.16
N ASP A 16 16.18 19.00 1.62
CA ASP A 16 15.28 19.90 2.36
C ASP A 16 14.01 19.11 2.71
N LEU A 17 13.80 18.84 4.01
CA LEU A 17 12.59 18.22 4.56
C LEU A 17 11.42 19.21 4.59
N ARG A 18 11.48 20.29 3.81
CA ARG A 18 10.47 21.35 3.81
C ARG A 18 9.25 20.89 3.05
N VAL A 19 8.25 20.44 3.79
CA VAL A 19 6.94 20.06 3.27
C VAL A 19 5.95 21.17 3.60
N SER A 20 5.20 21.63 2.60
CA SER A 20 4.11 22.59 2.80
C SER A 20 3.02 21.99 3.67
N ARG A 21 2.29 22.81 4.44
CA ARG A 21 1.15 22.34 5.25
C ARG A 21 0.12 21.54 4.42
N LYS A 22 -0.10 21.93 3.15
CA LYS A 22 -0.98 21.19 2.24
C LYS A 22 -0.41 19.82 1.88
N GLN A 23 0.88 19.73 1.55
CA GLN A 23 1.56 18.47 1.26
C GLN A 23 1.58 17.55 2.48
N LEU A 24 1.77 18.12 3.68
CA LEU A 24 1.75 17.39 4.94
C LEU A 24 0.38 16.77 5.21
N LEU A 25 -0.71 17.52 5.01
CA LEU A 25 -2.07 16.99 5.15
C LEU A 25 -2.35 15.83 4.17
N VAL A 26 -1.91 15.97 2.91
CA VAL A 26 -2.05 14.89 1.92
C VAL A 26 -1.21 13.68 2.31
N LEU A 27 0.02 13.87 2.81
CA LEU A 27 0.90 12.81 3.29
C LEU A 27 0.29 12.06 4.48
N VAL A 28 -0.23 12.78 5.47
CA VAL A 28 -0.91 12.19 6.64
C VAL A 28 -2.13 11.40 6.18
N PHE A 29 -2.95 11.96 5.30
CA PHE A 29 -4.12 11.27 4.76
C PHE A 29 -3.72 9.99 4.01
N CYS A 30 -2.72 10.05 3.13
CA CYS A 30 -2.23 8.89 2.40
C CYS A 30 -1.63 7.81 3.32
N ALA A 31 -0.89 8.22 4.35
CA ALA A 31 -0.29 7.31 5.31
C ALA A 31 -1.34 6.62 6.20
N VAL A 32 -2.29 7.37 6.75
CA VAL A 32 -3.27 6.84 7.70
C VAL A 32 -4.41 6.10 6.98
N VAL A 33 -5.07 6.76 6.03
CA VAL A 33 -6.23 6.17 5.36
C VAL A 33 -5.81 5.14 4.32
N GLY A 34 -4.83 5.49 3.48
CA GLY A 34 -4.34 4.61 2.42
C GLY A 34 -3.48 3.47 2.97
N TYR A 35 -2.30 3.80 3.48
CA TYR A 35 -1.29 2.78 3.81
C TYR A 35 -1.62 1.99 5.09
N MET A 36 -1.91 2.65 6.21
CA MET A 36 -2.26 1.97 7.45
C MET A 36 -3.61 1.25 7.33
N GLY A 37 -4.63 1.91 6.77
CA GLY A 37 -5.93 1.30 6.51
C GLY A 37 -5.83 0.04 5.64
N MET A 38 -5.03 0.10 4.57
CA MET A 38 -4.71 -1.08 3.75
C MET A 38 -4.11 -2.20 4.60
N ASN A 39 -3.05 -1.92 5.36
CA ASN A 39 -2.38 -2.96 6.16
C ASN A 39 -3.33 -3.63 7.16
N LEU A 40 -4.19 -2.84 7.82
CA LEU A 40 -5.16 -3.36 8.78
C LEU A 40 -6.18 -4.30 8.13
N THR A 41 -6.79 -3.86 7.03
CA THR A 41 -7.80 -4.63 6.30
C THR A 41 -7.21 -5.88 5.66
N LEU A 42 -5.99 -5.79 5.13
CA LEU A 42 -5.26 -6.93 4.58
C LEU A 42 -4.91 -7.96 5.67
N PHE A 43 -4.54 -7.50 6.87
CA PHE A 43 -4.26 -8.41 7.98
C PHE A 43 -5.52 -9.16 8.44
N ILE A 44 -6.67 -8.50 8.47
CA ILE A 44 -7.97 -9.16 8.72
C ILE A 44 -8.23 -10.22 7.63
N ALA A 45 -8.01 -9.87 6.36
CA ALA A 45 -8.15 -10.81 5.26
C ALA A 45 -7.19 -12.02 5.37
N TYR A 46 -5.98 -11.84 5.89
CA TYR A 46 -5.04 -12.93 6.16
C TYR A 46 -5.57 -13.94 7.19
N GLN A 47 -6.30 -13.48 8.20
CA GLN A 47 -6.90 -14.37 9.19
C GLN A 47 -8.06 -15.19 8.62
N LEU A 48 -8.82 -14.62 7.68
CA LEU A 48 -10.02 -15.25 7.11
C LEU A 48 -9.72 -16.15 5.89
N LEU A 49 -8.75 -15.77 5.04
CA LEU A 49 -8.46 -16.46 3.77
C LEU A 49 -7.09 -17.15 3.74
N GLY A 50 -6.21 -16.85 4.69
CA GLY A 50 -4.78 -17.17 4.60
C GLY A 50 -3.99 -16.17 3.74
N ALA A 51 -2.69 -16.09 4.00
CA ALA A 51 -1.81 -15.08 3.41
C ALA A 51 -1.74 -15.15 1.88
N GLY A 52 -1.71 -16.35 1.30
CA GLY A 52 -1.57 -16.54 -0.15
C GLY A 52 -2.77 -16.00 -0.93
N LEU A 53 -3.99 -16.43 -0.58
CA LEU A 53 -5.21 -16.04 -1.29
C LEU A 53 -5.53 -14.55 -1.08
N ALA A 54 -5.41 -14.04 0.14
CA ALA A 54 -5.69 -12.62 0.38
C ALA A 54 -4.69 -11.71 -0.37
N THR A 55 -3.39 -12.07 -0.42
CA THR A 55 -2.40 -11.31 -1.19
C THR A 55 -2.68 -11.37 -2.68
N ALA A 56 -3.08 -12.55 -3.19
CA ALA A 56 -3.47 -12.71 -4.59
C ALA A 56 -4.64 -11.77 -4.94
N ILE A 57 -5.69 -11.73 -4.10
CA ILE A 57 -6.82 -10.80 -4.31
C ILE A 57 -6.35 -9.34 -4.17
N HIS A 58 -5.50 -9.03 -3.20
CA HIS A 58 -4.93 -7.68 -3.01
C HIS A 58 -4.17 -7.18 -4.25
N PHE A 59 -3.48 -8.06 -4.97
CA PHE A 59 -2.79 -7.73 -6.23
C PHE A 59 -3.71 -7.34 -7.38
N SER A 60 -5.03 -7.32 -7.17
CA SER A 60 -5.97 -6.61 -8.05
C SER A 60 -5.86 -5.09 -7.95
N TYR A 61 -5.10 -4.52 -7.00
CA TYR A 61 -4.94 -3.08 -6.83
C TYR A 61 -4.57 -2.29 -8.11
N PRO A 62 -3.78 -2.82 -9.08
CA PRO A 62 -3.49 -2.09 -10.32
C PRO A 62 -4.75 -1.79 -11.14
N LEU A 63 -5.82 -2.57 -10.97
CA LEU A 63 -7.14 -2.25 -11.52
C LEU A 63 -7.67 -0.94 -10.96
N PHE A 64 -7.71 -0.84 -9.64
CA PHE A 64 -8.21 0.34 -8.95
C PHE A 64 -7.31 1.55 -9.16
N VAL A 65 -5.99 1.37 -9.21
CA VAL A 65 -5.03 2.44 -9.58
C VAL A 65 -5.35 3.00 -10.95
N THR A 66 -5.62 2.12 -11.92
CA THR A 66 -5.97 2.52 -13.28
C THR A 66 -7.28 3.30 -13.30
N VAL A 67 -8.32 2.78 -12.65
CA VAL A 67 -9.64 3.44 -12.54
C VAL A 67 -9.49 4.83 -11.89
N PHE A 68 -8.82 4.92 -10.75
CA PHE A 68 -8.62 6.21 -10.06
C PHE A 68 -7.75 7.17 -10.86
N SER A 69 -6.75 6.69 -11.59
CA SER A 69 -5.92 7.54 -12.44
C SER A 69 -6.73 8.14 -13.60
N VAL A 70 -7.62 7.36 -14.22
CA VAL A 70 -8.53 7.86 -15.26
C VAL A 70 -9.55 8.83 -14.67
N LEU A 71 -10.15 8.52 -13.51
CA LEU A 71 -11.17 9.37 -12.90
C LEU A 71 -10.61 10.71 -12.37
N LEU A 72 -9.47 10.67 -11.66
CA LEU A 72 -8.90 11.85 -10.99
C LEU A 72 -8.02 12.71 -11.91
N TYR A 73 -7.24 12.08 -12.79
CA TYR A 73 -6.28 12.78 -13.65
C TYR A 73 -6.69 12.82 -15.12
N LYS A 74 -7.81 12.17 -15.50
CA LYS A 74 -8.30 12.09 -16.89
C LYS A 74 -7.21 11.60 -17.85
N GLU A 75 -6.32 10.73 -17.37
CA GLU A 75 -5.23 10.19 -18.18
C GLU A 75 -5.75 9.23 -19.26
N HIS A 76 -5.21 9.35 -20.48
CA HIS A 76 -5.46 8.38 -21.54
C HIS A 76 -4.65 7.11 -21.30
N LEU A 77 -5.32 5.96 -21.31
CA LEU A 77 -4.67 4.65 -21.17
C LEU A 77 -3.94 4.28 -22.46
N ASN A 78 -2.61 4.37 -22.44
CA ASN A 78 -1.80 3.86 -23.55
C ASN A 78 -1.88 2.32 -23.62
N PRO A 79 -1.48 1.72 -24.76
CA PRO A 79 -1.51 0.27 -24.93
C PRO A 79 -0.71 -0.51 -23.89
N ALA A 80 0.43 0.02 -23.42
CA ALA A 80 1.27 -0.61 -22.41
C ALA A 80 0.60 -0.67 -21.02
N LYS A 81 -0.15 0.37 -20.63
CA LYS A 81 -0.95 0.37 -19.40
C LYS A 81 -2.07 -0.67 -19.47
N LYS A 82 -2.70 -0.82 -20.64
CA LYS A 82 -3.73 -1.84 -20.87
C LYS A 82 -3.17 -3.26 -20.79
N THR A 83 -2.00 -3.53 -21.37
CA THR A 83 -1.39 -4.86 -21.28
C THR A 83 -0.92 -5.19 -19.87
N ALA A 84 -0.33 -4.22 -19.14
CA ALA A 84 0.03 -4.40 -17.74
C ALA A 84 -1.20 -4.70 -16.86
N LEU A 85 -2.32 -4.02 -17.13
CA LEU A 85 -3.60 -4.27 -16.46
C LEU A 85 -4.08 -5.71 -16.70
N LEU A 86 -4.11 -6.15 -17.96
CA LEU A 86 -4.53 -7.50 -18.33
C LEU A 86 -3.63 -8.57 -17.70
N LEU A 87 -2.30 -8.34 -17.69
CA LEU A 87 -1.35 -9.26 -17.04
C LEU A 87 -1.59 -9.35 -15.54
N SER A 88 -1.82 -8.22 -14.87
CA SER A 88 -2.11 -8.18 -13.44
C SER A 88 -3.39 -8.95 -13.11
N VAL A 89 -4.47 -8.73 -13.87
CA VAL A 89 -5.73 -9.49 -13.72
C VAL A 89 -5.50 -10.98 -13.96
N GLY A 90 -4.80 -11.33 -15.03
CA GLY A 90 -4.49 -12.72 -15.37
C GLY A 90 -3.70 -13.41 -14.27
N GLY A 91 -2.68 -12.76 -13.70
CA GLY A 91 -1.90 -13.28 -12.58
C GLY A 91 -2.74 -13.53 -11.33
N VAL A 92 -3.63 -12.59 -10.97
CA VAL A 92 -4.55 -12.74 -9.83
C VAL A 92 -5.49 -13.92 -10.03
N LEU A 93 -6.07 -14.07 -11.23
CA LEU A 93 -6.95 -15.19 -11.55
C LEU A 93 -6.22 -16.53 -11.46
N LEU A 94 -5.01 -16.63 -12.03
CA LEU A 94 -4.19 -17.84 -11.99
C LEU A 94 -3.82 -18.25 -10.56
N LEU A 95 -3.48 -17.28 -9.70
CA LEU A 95 -3.20 -17.53 -8.29
C LEU A 95 -4.45 -17.97 -7.52
N SER A 96 -5.63 -17.48 -7.91
CA SER A 96 -6.89 -17.75 -7.22
C SER A 96 -7.48 -19.13 -7.55
N ILE A 97 -7.19 -19.70 -8.73
CA ILE A 97 -7.76 -20.98 -9.21
C ILE A 97 -7.50 -22.15 -8.25
N ASN A 98 -6.34 -22.20 -7.60
CA ASN A 98 -6.00 -23.28 -6.65
C ASN A 98 -6.52 -23.02 -5.23
N GLY A 99 -7.05 -21.82 -4.95
CA GLY A 99 -7.59 -21.43 -3.65
C GLY A 99 -9.10 -21.61 -3.51
N CYS A 100 -9.79 -22.11 -4.55
CA CYS A 100 -11.26 -22.14 -4.71
C CYS A 100 -12.07 -22.99 -3.70
N GLY A 101 -11.53 -23.29 -2.51
CA GLY A 101 -12.31 -23.72 -1.34
C GLY A 101 -12.90 -22.55 -0.53
N VAL A 102 -12.98 -21.35 -1.15
CA VAL A 102 -13.26 -20.09 -0.46
C VAL A 102 -14.73 -20.02 -0.03
N THR A 103 -14.94 -20.07 1.28
CA THR A 103 -16.28 -19.95 1.90
C THR A 103 -16.46 -18.63 2.65
N ASP A 104 -15.37 -17.90 2.90
CA ASP A 104 -15.41 -16.66 3.69
C ASP A 104 -15.50 -15.39 2.81
N ILE A 105 -16.74 -14.98 2.56
CA ILE A 105 -17.07 -13.75 1.80
C ILE A 105 -16.52 -12.50 2.50
N GLN A 106 -16.43 -12.49 3.84
CA GLN A 106 -15.92 -11.34 4.58
C GLN A 106 -14.42 -11.16 4.32
N GLY A 107 -13.66 -12.26 4.28
CA GLY A 107 -12.26 -12.25 3.91
C GLY A 107 -12.01 -11.67 2.51
N ILE A 108 -12.84 -12.05 1.53
CA ILE A 108 -12.76 -11.52 0.16
C ILE A 108 -13.03 -10.01 0.16
N PHE A 109 -14.06 -9.57 0.88
CA PHE A 109 -14.39 -8.16 1.02
C PHE A 109 -13.22 -7.34 1.57
N PHE A 110 -12.61 -7.78 2.68
CA PHE A 110 -11.45 -7.10 3.26
C PHE A 110 -10.23 -7.10 2.33
N ALA A 111 -9.99 -8.18 1.59
CA ALA A 111 -8.91 -8.23 0.62
C ALA A 111 -9.11 -7.23 -0.54
N ILE A 112 -10.32 -7.16 -1.11
CA ILE A 112 -10.66 -6.17 -2.16
C ILE A 112 -10.58 -4.75 -1.60
N PHE A 113 -11.11 -4.53 -0.39
CA PHE A 113 -11.06 -3.21 0.24
C PHE A 113 -9.63 -2.75 0.49
N SER A 114 -8.73 -3.66 0.88
CA SER A 114 -7.30 -3.36 1.00
C SER A 114 -6.67 -2.95 -0.34
N ALA A 115 -7.05 -3.60 -1.45
CA ALA A 115 -6.59 -3.24 -2.79
C ALA A 115 -7.04 -1.82 -3.19
N VAL A 116 -8.27 -1.45 -2.83
CA VAL A 116 -8.81 -0.10 -3.05
C VAL A 116 -8.03 0.94 -2.24
N LEU A 117 -7.79 0.69 -0.95
CA LEU A 117 -7.02 1.61 -0.09
C LEU A 117 -5.57 1.77 -0.58
N TYR A 118 -4.95 0.69 -1.04
CA TYR A 118 -3.62 0.76 -1.61
C TYR A 118 -3.59 1.57 -2.91
N ALA A 119 -4.60 1.39 -3.76
CA ALA A 119 -4.73 2.19 -4.97
C ALA A 119 -4.89 3.69 -4.66
N PHE A 120 -5.69 4.04 -3.64
CA PHE A 120 -5.79 5.42 -3.16
C PHE A 120 -4.43 5.97 -2.71
N TYR A 121 -3.66 5.19 -1.94
CA TYR A 121 -2.31 5.55 -1.54
C TYR A 121 -1.40 5.80 -2.75
N VAL A 122 -1.31 4.84 -3.69
CA VAL A 122 -0.44 4.93 -4.88
C VAL A 122 -0.79 6.15 -5.75
N VAL A 123 -2.08 6.41 -5.96
CA VAL A 123 -2.55 7.53 -6.79
C VAL A 123 -2.40 8.88 -6.08
N GLY A 124 -2.55 8.89 -4.74
CA GLY A 124 -2.33 10.06 -3.90
C GLY A 124 -0.88 10.52 -3.88
N ILE A 125 0.06 9.60 -3.68
CA ILE A 125 1.50 9.90 -3.72
C ILE A 125 1.98 10.32 -5.12
N ALA A 126 1.30 9.84 -6.17
CA ALA A 126 1.57 10.22 -7.56
C ALA A 126 1.02 11.61 -7.94
N SER A 127 0.36 12.31 -7.01
CA SER A 127 -0.16 13.66 -7.25
C SER A 127 0.94 14.66 -7.57
N ARG A 128 0.61 15.67 -8.40
CA ARG A 128 1.55 16.72 -8.83
C ARG A 128 2.23 17.41 -7.63
N HIS A 129 1.46 17.66 -6.57
CA HIS A 129 1.95 18.29 -5.34
C HIS A 129 3.01 17.47 -4.59
N LEU A 130 2.98 16.15 -4.70
CA LEU A 130 3.90 15.24 -4.02
C LEU A 130 5.02 14.73 -4.94
N LYS A 131 4.82 14.74 -6.26
CA LYS A 131 5.85 14.39 -7.26
C LYS A 131 7.08 15.30 -7.24
N GLU A 132 6.92 16.54 -6.78
CA GLU A 132 8.04 17.49 -6.63
C GLU A 132 8.93 17.15 -5.43
N LEU A 133 8.42 16.38 -4.46
CA LEU A 133 9.20 15.93 -3.32
C LEU A 133 10.07 14.74 -3.72
N ASP A 134 11.27 14.71 -3.15
CA ASP A 134 12.16 13.58 -3.31
C ASP A 134 11.54 12.29 -2.70
N SER A 135 11.66 11.17 -3.41
CA SER A 135 11.09 9.88 -2.99
C SER A 135 11.56 9.40 -1.60
N THR A 136 12.78 9.77 -1.19
CA THR A 136 13.30 9.51 0.17
C THR A 136 12.49 10.28 1.22
N VAL A 137 12.17 11.55 0.94
CA VAL A 137 11.37 12.39 1.86
C VAL A 137 9.95 11.87 1.96
N LEU A 138 9.35 11.49 0.83
CA LEU A 138 8.01 10.90 0.79
C LEU A 138 7.94 9.65 1.66
N THR A 139 8.86 8.71 1.45
CA THR A 139 8.95 7.45 2.19
C THR A 139 9.16 7.69 3.68
N PHE A 140 10.03 8.63 4.05
CA PHE A 140 10.27 9.00 5.44
C PHE A 140 8.98 9.45 6.15
N TYR A 141 8.22 10.39 5.56
CA TYR A 141 6.97 10.87 6.15
C TYR A 141 5.89 9.80 6.19
N ILE A 142 5.76 8.99 5.13
CA ILE A 142 4.79 7.88 5.10
C ILE A 142 5.09 6.88 6.21
N CYS A 143 6.35 6.44 6.35
CA CYS A 143 6.76 5.52 7.41
C CYS A 143 6.56 6.12 8.80
N LEU A 144 6.93 7.39 8.99
CA LEU A 144 6.77 8.09 10.27
C LEU A 144 5.31 8.16 10.70
N PHE A 145 4.42 8.63 9.82
CA PHE A 145 2.99 8.73 10.14
C PHE A 145 2.34 7.37 10.27
N SER A 146 2.74 6.38 9.47
CA SER A 146 2.21 5.02 9.58
C SER A 146 2.62 4.36 10.90
N CYS A 147 3.83 4.61 11.38
CA CYS A 147 4.31 4.14 12.69
C CYS A 147 3.53 4.80 13.83
N ILE A 148 3.33 6.12 13.77
CA ILE A 148 2.53 6.84 14.77
C ILE A 148 1.09 6.34 14.76
N SER A 149 0.50 6.16 13.58
CA SER A 149 -0.88 5.74 13.46
C SER A 149 -1.07 4.28 13.86
N SER A 150 -0.11 3.38 13.60
CA SER A 150 -0.20 1.97 14.00
C SER A 150 -0.13 1.75 15.51
N LEU A 151 0.39 2.70 16.28
CA LEU A 151 0.31 2.67 17.74
C LEU A 151 -1.12 2.82 18.26
N VAL A 152 -2.02 3.45 17.49
CA VAL A 152 -3.41 3.72 17.90
C VAL A 152 -4.28 2.43 17.86
N PRO A 153 -4.23 1.58 16.81
CA PRO A 153 -4.90 0.28 16.79
C PRO A 153 -4.38 -0.73 17.82
N GLY A 154 -3.22 -0.51 18.45
CA GLY A 154 -2.73 -1.36 19.54
C GLY A 154 -3.73 -1.49 20.70
N GLY A 155 -4.61 -0.49 20.88
CA GLY A 155 -5.77 -0.57 21.77
C GLY A 155 -6.99 -1.25 21.12
N VAL A 156 -7.29 -0.94 19.86
CA VAL A 156 -8.48 -1.43 19.13
C VAL A 156 -8.41 -2.94 18.83
N GLY A 157 -7.21 -3.47 18.56
CA GLY A 157 -7.00 -4.90 18.35
C GLY A 157 -7.24 -5.75 19.60
N ARG A 158 -6.96 -5.19 20.78
CA ARG A 158 -7.24 -5.87 22.06
C ARG A 158 -8.74 -5.95 22.35
N GLU A 159 -9.53 -4.97 21.92
CA GLU A 159 -10.98 -4.91 22.18
C GLU A 159 -11.81 -5.72 21.17
N LEU A 160 -11.33 -5.89 19.93
CA LEU A 160 -12.04 -6.66 18.91
C LEU A 160 -11.71 -8.16 18.90
N GLY A 161 -10.85 -8.64 19.82
CA GLY A 161 -10.40 -10.05 19.86
C GLY A 161 -9.54 -10.47 18.66
N ILE A 162 -9.18 -9.52 17.79
CA ILE A 162 -8.34 -9.74 16.62
C ILE A 162 -6.91 -9.54 17.10
N GLY A 163 -6.08 -10.59 17.17
CA GLY A 163 -4.67 -10.45 17.54
C GLY A 163 -3.88 -9.69 16.46
N ILE A 164 -4.01 -8.37 16.37
CA ILE A 164 -3.44 -7.52 15.30
C ILE A 164 -1.94 -7.20 15.52
N LEU A 165 -1.29 -7.82 16.51
CA LEU A 165 0.11 -7.58 16.82
C LEU A 165 0.91 -8.90 16.81
N PRO A 166 1.70 -9.17 15.75
CA PRO A 166 2.94 -9.89 15.89
C PRO A 166 4.07 -8.88 16.17
N CYS A 167 3.92 -7.99 17.15
CA CYS A 167 5.09 -7.23 17.66
C CYS A 167 6.01 -8.11 18.53
N MET A 168 5.70 -9.40 18.67
CA MET A 168 6.57 -10.44 19.26
C MET A 168 6.61 -11.70 18.38
N GLY A 169 6.60 -11.53 17.05
CA GLY A 169 6.66 -12.63 16.07
C GLY A 169 8.05 -12.92 15.50
N PHE A 170 9.13 -12.49 16.16
CA PHE A 170 10.51 -12.93 15.85
C PHE A 170 10.89 -14.23 16.59
N SER A 171 9.90 -15.00 17.01
CA SER A 171 10.10 -16.39 17.44
C SER A 171 9.37 -17.28 16.47
N ILE A 172 10.17 -18.05 15.74
CA ILE A 172 9.82 -19.19 14.89
C ILE A 172 9.54 -18.79 13.44
N TRP A 173 10.57 -19.07 12.63
CA TRP A 173 10.50 -19.62 11.28
C TRP A 173 9.11 -19.79 10.66
#